data_AF-A0A3N5J2D0-F1
#
_entry.id   AF-A0A3N5J2D0-F1
#
_cell.length_a   1.000
_cell.length_b   1.000
_cell.length_c   1.000
_cell.angle_alpha   90.00
_cell.angle_beta   90.00
_cell.angle_gamma   90.00
#
_symmetry.space_group_name_H-M   'P 1'
#
loop_
_entity.id
_entity.type
_entity.pdbx_description
1 polymer ?
#
loop_
_entity_poly.entity_id
_entity_poly.type
_entity_poly.pdbx_seq_one_letter_code
_entity_poly.pdbx_strand_id
1 'polypeptide(L)'
;MKSTLRTPLAAVLPRCCAIAVLAGFAVAAQAQPAGIAAEAQQLLKASTDFLASQQQFSADTRNTLEIVLTSGQKIEFNHTARQSVQRPNKLRAERSGDLVEQLFVYDGESLTLHNPQANAYARVSAPGTLEAMLAFARAELDIVAPAGDLLYANAYDILMDGVTDGFVVGKAVI
;
A
#
# COMPACT_ATOMS: atom_id res chain seq x y z
N MET A 1 -39.09 -37.80 -69.56
CA MET A 1 -39.45 -36.48 -70.12
C MET A 1 -38.37 -35.49 -69.71
N LYS A 2 -37.74 -34.84 -70.72
CA LYS A 2 -37.15 -33.47 -70.75
C LYS A 2 -36.36 -33.00 -69.51
N SER A 3 -35.14 -32.46 -69.55
CA SER A 3 -34.24 -31.99 -70.60
C SER A 3 -33.03 -31.34 -69.87
N THR A 4 -31.79 -31.60 -70.30
CA THR A 4 -30.65 -30.66 -70.56
C THR A 4 -30.27 -29.55 -69.53
N LEU A 5 -29.03 -29.16 -69.20
CA LEU A 5 -27.70 -29.05 -69.86
C LEU A 5 -26.60 -29.07 -68.75
N ARG A 6 -25.41 -29.71 -68.87
CA ARG A 6 -24.13 -29.27 -69.52
C ARG A 6 -23.72 -27.83 -69.13
N THR A 7 -22.52 -27.47 -68.65
CA THR A 7 -21.13 -28.02 -68.65
C THR A 7 -20.27 -27.12 -67.71
N PRO A 8 -19.08 -27.55 -67.23
CA PRO A 8 -18.19 -26.79 -66.34
C PRO A 8 -17.17 -25.96 -67.16
N LEU A 9 -16.73 -24.79 -66.67
CA LEU A 9 -15.58 -24.11 -67.26
C LEU A 9 -14.79 -23.23 -66.28
N ALA A 10 -13.49 -23.51 -66.28
CA ALA A 10 -12.35 -22.60 -66.14
C ALA A 10 -12.05 -21.94 -64.78
N ALA A 11 -10.98 -22.44 -64.17
CA ALA A 11 -10.15 -21.73 -63.21
C ALA A 11 -9.49 -20.48 -63.84
N VAL A 12 -9.54 -19.35 -63.13
CA VAL A 12 -8.66 -18.19 -63.31
C VAL A 12 -8.34 -17.60 -61.94
N LEU A 13 -7.15 -17.92 -61.41
CA LEU A 13 -6.35 -16.98 -60.61
C LEU A 13 -5.52 -16.14 -61.61
N PRO A 14 -4.92 -14.97 -61.29
CA PRO A 14 -4.70 -14.37 -59.96
C PRO A 14 -4.95 -12.84 -59.92
N ARG A 15 -4.98 -12.22 -58.73
CA ARG A 15 -4.15 -11.03 -58.46
C ARG A 15 -4.16 -10.64 -56.99
N CYS A 16 -2.96 -10.64 -56.45
CA CYS A 16 -2.57 -10.10 -55.17
C CYS A 16 -3.13 -8.69 -54.94
N CYS A 17 -3.84 -8.51 -53.84
CA CYS A 17 -3.77 -7.29 -53.03
C CYS A 17 -3.69 -7.76 -51.59
N ALA A 18 -2.46 -8.02 -51.15
CA ALA A 18 -2.15 -8.20 -49.74
C ALA A 18 -2.47 -6.88 -49.03
N ILE A 19 -3.59 -6.84 -48.29
CA ILE A 19 -3.81 -5.81 -47.30
C ILE A 19 -2.84 -6.13 -46.17
N ALA A 20 -1.72 -5.42 -46.15
CA ALA A 20 -0.73 -5.50 -45.08
C ALA A 20 -1.41 -5.09 -43.77
N VAL A 21 -1.64 -6.07 -42.91
CA VAL A 21 -2.03 -5.90 -41.52
C VAL A 21 -0.85 -5.22 -40.81
N LEU A 22 -0.90 -3.88 -40.70
CA LEU A 22 -0.11 -3.16 -39.71
C LEU A 22 -0.82 -3.30 -38.37
N ALA A 23 -0.76 -4.52 -37.81
CA ALA A 23 -0.94 -4.72 -36.38
C ALA A 23 0.25 -4.03 -35.70
N GLY A 24 0.06 -2.75 -35.37
CA GLY A 24 0.89 -2.06 -34.40
C GLY A 24 0.69 -2.74 -33.06
N PHE A 25 1.39 -3.85 -32.84
CA PHE A 25 1.71 -4.29 -31.50
C PHE A 25 2.55 -3.17 -30.91
N ALA A 26 1.89 -2.29 -30.16
CA ALA A 26 2.54 -1.61 -29.06
C ALA A 26 3.12 -2.72 -28.20
N VAL A 27 4.40 -3.01 -28.41
CA VAL A 27 5.20 -3.72 -27.43
C VAL A 27 5.10 -2.81 -26.21
N ALA A 28 4.19 -3.14 -25.29
CA ALA A 28 4.32 -2.69 -23.93
C ALA A 28 5.73 -3.14 -23.56
N ALA A 29 6.66 -2.19 -23.52
CA ALA A 29 7.99 -2.43 -23.02
C ALA A 29 7.76 -2.95 -21.61
N GLN A 30 7.81 -4.27 -21.45
CA GLN A 30 7.98 -4.88 -20.16
C GLN A 30 9.36 -4.41 -19.74
N ALA A 31 9.40 -3.28 -19.04
CA ALA A 31 10.60 -2.83 -18.36
C ALA A 31 11.02 -4.03 -17.51
N GLN A 32 12.14 -4.65 -17.84
CA GLN A 32 12.78 -5.58 -16.93
C GLN A 32 12.98 -4.85 -15.61
N PRO A 33 12.87 -5.53 -14.45
CA PRO A 33 13.19 -4.89 -13.18
C PRO A 33 14.57 -4.26 -13.31
N ALA A 34 14.64 -2.94 -13.23
CA ALA A 34 15.89 -2.20 -13.34
C ALA A 34 16.67 -2.29 -12.01
N GLY A 35 16.14 -3.04 -11.05
CA GLY A 35 16.57 -3.04 -9.67
C GLY A 35 16.08 -1.78 -8.99
N ILE A 36 16.72 -1.43 -7.88
CA ILE A 36 16.39 -0.23 -7.13
C ILE A 36 17.23 0.92 -7.68
N ALA A 37 16.58 1.92 -8.27
CA ALA A 37 17.23 3.15 -8.69
C ALA A 37 17.87 3.85 -7.48
N ALA A 38 19.14 4.24 -7.61
CA ALA A 38 19.90 4.85 -6.51
C ALA A 38 19.21 6.09 -5.93
N GLU A 39 18.57 6.90 -6.78
CA GLU A 39 17.82 8.09 -6.35
C GLU A 39 16.63 7.73 -5.46
N ALA A 40 15.85 6.69 -5.81
CA ALA A 40 14.71 6.25 -5.02
C ALA A 40 15.16 5.74 -3.64
N GLN A 41 16.24 4.97 -3.60
CA GLN A 41 16.84 4.49 -2.36
C GLN A 41 17.33 5.64 -1.48
N GLN A 42 18.03 6.63 -2.07
CA GLN A 42 18.52 7.80 -1.35
C GLN A 42 17.40 8.65 -0.77
N LEU A 43 16.32 8.89 -1.54
CA LEU A 43 15.16 9.65 -1.08
C LEU A 43 14.44 8.94 0.07
N LEU A 44 14.22 7.63 -0.05
CA LEU A 44 13.60 6.84 1.02
C LEU A 44 14.47 6.85 2.27
N LYS A 45 15.80 6.69 2.12
CA LYS A 45 16.72 6.73 3.26
C LYS A 45 16.71 8.09 3.92
N ALA A 46 16.80 9.17 3.16
CA ALA A 46 16.81 10.52 3.71
C ALA A 46 15.51 10.86 4.46
N SER A 47 14.34 10.44 3.93
CA SER A 47 13.05 10.69 4.59
C SER A 47 12.89 9.90 5.89
N THR A 48 13.29 8.63 5.88
CA THR A 48 13.22 7.76 7.07
C THR A 48 14.27 8.13 8.12
N ASP A 49 15.49 8.49 7.73
CA ASP A 49 16.52 9.02 8.64
C ASP A 49 16.02 10.31 9.32
N PHE A 50 15.37 11.20 8.56
CA PHE A 50 14.79 12.43 9.10
C PHE A 50 13.75 12.11 10.18
N LEU A 51 12.79 11.22 9.90
CA LEU A 51 11.76 10.81 10.87
C LEU A 51 12.36 10.13 12.11
N ALA A 52 13.36 9.26 11.92
CA ALA A 52 14.05 8.57 13.01
C ALA A 52 14.76 9.54 13.97
N SER A 53 15.29 10.65 13.43
CA SER A 53 15.97 11.68 14.24
C SER A 53 15.03 12.54 15.10
N GLN A 54 13.72 12.54 14.83
CA GLN A 54 12.75 13.33 15.60
C GLN A 54 12.45 12.67 16.94
N GLN A 55 12.72 13.39 18.03
CA GLN A 55 12.38 12.94 19.40
C GLN A 55 10.91 13.13 19.73
N GLN A 56 10.29 14.18 19.18
CA GLN A 56 8.89 14.52 19.39
C GLN A 56 8.30 15.05 18.08
N PHE A 57 7.16 14.52 17.67
CA PHE A 57 6.47 14.99 16.48
C PHE A 57 4.99 14.60 16.51
N SER A 58 4.20 15.28 15.68
CA SER A 58 2.83 14.90 15.38
C SER A 58 2.63 14.79 13.87
N ALA A 59 1.76 13.88 13.46
CA ALA A 59 1.35 13.72 12.07
C ALA A 59 -0.15 13.50 11.98
N ASP A 60 -0.78 14.15 11.01
CA ASP A 60 -2.14 13.83 10.59
C ASP A 60 -2.07 12.89 9.38
N THR A 61 -2.84 11.81 9.40
CA THR A 61 -2.90 10.85 8.30
C THR A 61 -4.32 10.65 7.81
N ARG A 62 -4.45 10.31 6.53
CA ARG A 62 -5.68 9.78 5.93
C ARG A 62 -5.36 8.35 5.51
N ASN A 63 -6.10 7.40 6.06
CA ASN A 63 -5.81 5.99 5.98
C ASN A 63 -6.98 5.27 5.31
N THR A 64 -6.67 4.31 4.44
CA THR A 64 -7.63 3.41 3.82
C THR A 64 -7.23 1.99 4.17
N LEU A 65 -8.17 1.21 4.72
CA LEU A 65 -8.04 -0.23 4.91
C LEU A 65 -8.97 -0.92 3.92
N GLU A 66 -8.48 -1.96 3.25
CA GLU A 66 -9.25 -2.69 2.25
C GLU A 66 -9.44 -4.14 2.67
N ILE A 67 -10.65 -4.66 2.46
CA ILE A 67 -10.94 -6.10 2.51
C ILE A 67 -11.27 -6.56 1.09
N VAL A 68 -10.53 -7.56 0.60
CA VAL A 68 -10.80 -8.20 -0.69
C VAL A 68 -11.71 -9.40 -0.46
N LEU A 69 -12.91 -9.37 -1.02
CA LEU A 69 -13.85 -10.48 -0.95
C LEU A 69 -13.42 -11.63 -1.88
N THR A 70 -13.95 -12.83 -1.66
CA THR A 70 -13.72 -13.99 -2.54
C THR A 70 -14.20 -13.76 -3.98
N SER A 71 -15.11 -12.82 -4.20
CA SER A 71 -15.55 -12.36 -5.53
C SER A 71 -14.53 -11.46 -6.25
N GLY A 72 -13.49 -11.00 -5.56
CA GLY A 72 -12.52 -10.00 -6.04
C GLY A 72 -12.95 -8.54 -5.82
N GLN A 73 -14.15 -8.30 -5.27
CA GLN A 73 -14.58 -6.95 -4.89
C GLN A 73 -13.83 -6.44 -3.66
N LYS A 74 -13.52 -5.15 -3.63
CA LYS A 74 -12.90 -4.48 -2.48
C LYS A 74 -13.93 -3.71 -1.68
N ILE A 75 -13.85 -3.83 -0.35
CA ILE A 75 -14.54 -2.94 0.59
C ILE A 75 -13.48 -2.07 1.23
N GLU A 76 -13.63 -0.75 1.12
CA GLU A 76 -12.70 0.23 1.68
C GLU A 76 -13.29 0.86 2.94
N PHE A 77 -12.44 1.03 3.95
CA PHE A 77 -12.75 1.72 5.19
C PHE A 77 -11.77 2.86 5.39
N ASN A 78 -12.28 4.07 5.34
CA ASN A 78 -11.49 5.27 5.45
C ASN A 78 -11.52 5.79 6.89
N HIS A 79 -10.38 6.27 7.35
CA HIS A 79 -10.29 6.99 8.61
C HIS A 79 -9.19 8.03 8.57
N THR A 80 -9.35 9.07 9.36
CA THR A 80 -8.26 9.98 9.68
C THR A 80 -7.61 9.55 11.00
N ALA A 81 -6.33 9.88 11.15
CA ALA A 81 -5.67 9.73 12.44
C ALA A 81 -4.81 10.96 12.75
N ARG A 82 -4.78 11.35 14.02
CA ARG A 82 -3.76 12.24 14.57
C ARG A 82 -2.89 11.46 15.52
N GLN A 83 -1.62 11.36 15.20
CA GLN A 83 -0.64 10.64 16.00
C GLN A 83 0.40 11.61 16.54
N SER A 84 0.68 11.53 17.84
CA SER A 84 1.69 12.32 18.54
C SER A 84 2.64 11.39 19.26
N VAL A 85 3.92 11.53 18.97
CA VAL A 85 4.99 10.65 19.43
C VAL A 85 5.94 11.44 20.30
N GLN A 86 6.37 10.85 21.40
CA GLN A 86 7.53 11.28 22.16
C GLN A 86 8.40 10.05 22.46
N ARG A 87 9.58 9.99 21.86
CA ARG A 87 10.55 8.92 22.10
C ARG A 87 11.13 9.02 23.52
N PRO A 88 11.53 7.89 24.13
CA PRO A 88 11.52 6.54 23.55
C PRO A 88 10.18 5.80 23.65
N ASN A 89 9.18 6.32 24.36
CA ASN A 89 8.15 5.46 24.92
C ASN A 89 6.76 6.08 25.13
N LYS A 90 6.40 7.12 24.37
CA LYS A 90 5.06 7.70 24.42
C LYS A 90 4.44 7.84 23.05
N LEU A 91 3.17 7.47 22.97
CA LEU A 91 2.33 7.64 21.79
C LEU A 91 0.92 8.02 22.22
N ARG A 92 0.32 8.96 21.48
CA ARG A 92 -1.11 9.19 21.49
C ARG A 92 -1.60 9.13 20.05
N ALA A 93 -2.57 8.27 19.76
CA ALA A 93 -3.18 8.15 18.44
C ALA A 93 -4.70 8.24 18.55
N GLU A 94 -5.27 9.27 17.94
CA GLU A 94 -6.71 9.49 17.82
C GLU A 94 -7.13 9.09 16.40
N ARG A 95 -8.10 8.19 16.26
CA ARG A 95 -8.58 7.67 14.98
C ARG A 95 -10.07 7.88 14.87
N SER A 96 -10.51 8.41 13.74
CA SER A 96 -11.93 8.68 13.47
C SER A 96 -12.26 8.33 12.02
N GLY A 97 -13.29 7.53 11.79
CA GLY A 97 -13.74 7.16 10.45
C GLY A 97 -14.81 6.07 10.44
N ASP A 98 -14.93 5.37 9.33
CA ASP A 98 -16.07 4.49 9.03
C ASP A 98 -16.31 3.38 10.07
N LEU A 99 -15.23 2.84 10.64
CA LEU A 99 -15.29 1.71 11.58
C LEU A 99 -14.91 2.08 13.02
N VAL A 100 -14.27 3.24 13.22
CA VAL A 100 -13.57 3.51 14.48
C VAL A 100 -13.74 4.96 14.91
N GLU A 101 -14.02 5.11 16.20
CA GLU A 101 -13.72 6.31 16.97
C GLU A 101 -12.92 5.83 18.18
N GLN A 102 -11.60 5.99 18.12
CA GLN A 102 -10.68 5.33 19.04
C GLN A 102 -9.57 6.26 19.48
N LEU A 103 -9.22 6.17 20.75
CA LEU A 103 -8.03 6.77 21.33
C LEU A 103 -7.11 5.66 21.83
N PHE A 104 -5.89 5.62 21.31
CA PHE A 104 -4.79 4.85 21.86
C PHE A 104 -3.82 5.77 22.62
N VAL A 105 -3.44 5.36 23.82
CA VAL A 105 -2.42 6.04 24.64
C VAL A 105 -1.42 5.01 25.13
N TYR A 106 -0.15 5.25 24.85
CA TYR A 106 0.97 4.50 25.39
C TYR A 106 1.84 5.42 26.24
N ASP A 107 2.10 5.00 27.48
CA ASP A 107 2.80 5.79 28.50
C ASP A 107 4.21 5.29 28.85
N GLY A 108 4.66 4.25 28.17
CA GLY A 108 5.96 3.60 28.38
C GLY A 108 5.88 2.32 29.18
N GLU A 109 4.72 2.00 29.75
CA GLU A 109 4.47 0.78 30.52
C GLU A 109 3.23 0.03 30.04
N SER A 110 2.28 0.74 29.44
CA SER A 110 0.99 0.17 29.07
C SER A 110 0.40 0.81 27.83
N LEU A 111 -0.27 0.00 27.02
CA LEU A 111 -1.10 0.47 25.92
C LEU A 111 -2.57 0.50 26.38
N THR A 112 -3.19 1.66 26.27
CA THR A 112 -4.59 1.90 26.63
C THR A 112 -5.40 2.21 25.37
N LEU A 113 -6.57 1.58 25.24
CA LEU A 113 -7.58 1.86 24.24
C LEU A 113 -8.83 2.42 24.93
N HIS A 114 -9.34 3.54 24.41
CA HIS A 114 -10.70 4.00 24.66
C HIS A 114 -11.48 4.05 23.35
N ASN A 115 -12.65 3.41 23.31
CA ASN A 115 -13.54 3.37 22.16
C ASN A 115 -14.97 3.75 22.61
N PRO A 116 -15.38 5.02 22.50
CA PRO A 116 -16.70 5.48 22.91
C PRO A 116 -17.85 4.82 22.14
N GLN A 117 -17.70 4.57 20.84
CA GLN A 117 -18.75 3.95 20.01
C GLN A 117 -19.11 2.54 20.51
N ALA A 118 -18.13 1.81 21.02
CA ALA A 118 -18.32 0.49 21.61
C ALA A 118 -18.53 0.52 23.14
N ASN A 119 -18.56 1.70 23.78
CA ASN A 119 -18.50 1.85 25.25
C ASN A 119 -17.39 1.02 25.91
N ALA A 120 -16.23 0.95 25.25
CA ALA A 120 -15.12 0.09 25.66
C ALA A 120 -13.92 0.89 26.17
N TYR A 121 -13.27 0.32 27.19
CA TYR A 121 -12.00 0.77 27.73
C TYR A 121 -11.15 -0.46 28.05
N ALA A 122 -9.91 -0.49 27.55
CA ALA A 122 -8.98 -1.58 27.78
C ALA A 122 -7.58 -1.03 28.04
N ARG A 123 -6.84 -1.70 28.92
CA ARG A 123 -5.44 -1.39 29.23
C ARG A 123 -4.67 -2.69 29.39
N VAL A 124 -3.51 -2.78 28.74
CA VAL A 124 -2.62 -3.93 28.81
C VAL A 124 -1.20 -3.46 29.10
N SER A 125 -0.43 -4.25 29.83
CA SER A 125 1.02 -4.03 29.95
C SER A 125 1.67 -4.10 28.58
N ALA A 126 2.63 -3.23 28.31
CA ALA A 126 3.35 -3.14 27.06
C ALA A 126 4.86 -3.05 27.31
N PRO A 127 5.69 -3.45 26.34
CA PRO A 127 7.15 -3.25 26.41
C PRO A 127 7.55 -1.79 26.62
N GLY A 128 8.77 -1.54 27.10
CA GLY A 128 9.23 -0.22 27.56
C GLY A 128 9.63 0.80 26.49
N THR A 129 9.59 0.43 25.21
CA THR A 129 9.94 1.30 24.07
C THR A 129 8.81 1.34 23.06
N LEU A 130 8.68 2.44 22.33
CA LEU A 130 7.68 2.63 21.28
C LEU A 130 7.71 1.50 20.24
N GLU A 131 8.90 1.14 19.74
CA GLU A 131 9.08 0.11 18.70
C GLU A 131 8.63 -1.27 19.20
N ALA A 132 9.07 -1.66 20.39
CA ALA A 132 8.64 -2.93 20.98
C ALA A 132 7.13 -2.94 21.31
N MET A 133 6.54 -1.80 21.70
CA MET A 133 5.11 -1.67 21.88
C MET A 133 4.35 -1.81 20.55
N LEU A 134 4.81 -1.19 19.47
CA LEU A 134 4.20 -1.32 18.14
C LEU A 134 4.29 -2.78 17.64
N ALA A 135 5.42 -3.45 17.86
CA ALA A 135 5.58 -4.87 17.53
C ALA A 135 4.62 -5.74 18.35
N PHE A 136 4.52 -5.50 19.66
CA PHE A 136 3.56 -6.18 20.55
C PHE A 136 2.11 -5.95 20.12
N ALA A 137 1.72 -4.70 19.84
CA ALA A 137 0.37 -4.36 19.41
C ALA A 137 -0.02 -5.07 18.12
N ARG A 138 0.92 -5.22 17.17
CA ARG A 138 0.68 -5.96 15.93
C ARG A 138 0.60 -7.46 16.16
N ALA A 139 1.57 -8.05 16.86
CA ALA A 139 1.71 -9.50 16.97
C ALA A 139 0.72 -10.14 17.94
N GLU A 140 0.43 -9.47 19.06
CA GLU A 140 -0.34 -10.05 20.16
C GLU A 140 -1.77 -9.49 20.25
N LEU A 141 -2.02 -8.29 19.73
CA LEU A 141 -3.32 -7.62 19.83
C LEU A 141 -4.03 -7.43 18.48
N ASP A 142 -3.41 -7.85 17.37
CA ASP A 142 -3.92 -7.68 16.01
C ASP A 142 -4.28 -6.22 15.66
N ILE A 143 -3.53 -5.28 16.21
CA ILE A 143 -3.74 -3.85 15.94
C ILE A 143 -2.98 -3.49 14.66
N VAL A 144 -3.74 -3.16 13.62
CA VAL A 144 -3.22 -2.55 12.39
C VAL A 144 -3.14 -1.04 12.56
N ALA A 145 -1.92 -0.50 12.54
CA ALA A 145 -1.62 0.92 12.57
C ALA A 145 -1.04 1.35 11.20
N PRO A 146 -1.87 1.87 10.27
CA PRO A 146 -1.36 2.44 9.03
C PRO A 146 -0.30 3.51 9.31
N ALA A 147 0.78 3.50 8.51
CA ALA A 147 1.97 4.34 8.70
C ALA A 147 2.76 4.11 10.02
N GLY A 148 2.45 3.05 10.78
CA GLY A 148 3.13 2.73 12.04
C GLY A 148 4.60 2.30 11.87
N ASP A 149 4.93 1.74 10.72
CA ASP A 149 6.29 1.43 10.26
C ASP A 149 7.19 2.67 10.18
N LEU A 150 6.65 3.83 9.79
CA LEU A 150 7.38 5.10 9.76
C LEU A 150 7.76 5.62 11.15
N LEU A 151 7.19 5.04 12.22
CA LEU A 151 7.52 5.42 13.60
C LEU A 151 8.76 4.69 14.14
N TYR A 152 9.27 3.67 13.44
CA TYR A 152 10.45 2.93 13.85
C TYR A 152 11.73 3.71 13.54
N ALA A 153 12.72 3.67 14.44
CA ALA A 153 14.02 4.28 14.18
C ALA A 153 14.75 3.64 12.97
N ASN A 154 14.46 2.37 12.67
CA ASN A 154 14.96 1.63 11.51
C ASN A 154 13.93 1.51 10.38
N ALA A 155 13.04 2.49 10.21
CA ALA A 155 11.99 2.47 9.17
C ALA A 155 12.54 2.20 7.76
N TYR A 156 13.75 2.69 7.43
CA TYR A 156 14.40 2.38 6.15
C TYR A 156 14.54 0.87 5.93
N ASP A 157 15.09 0.15 6.91
CA ASP A 157 15.35 -1.28 6.79
C ASP A 157 14.03 -2.06 6.68
N ILE A 158 13.00 -1.64 7.44
CA ILE A 158 11.65 -2.23 7.37
C ILE A 158 11.05 -2.03 5.98
N LEU A 159 11.13 -0.82 5.42
CA LEU A 159 10.55 -0.49 4.12
C LEU A 159 11.33 -1.06 2.94
N MET A 160 12.61 -1.38 3.12
CA MET A 160 13.46 -2.02 2.12
C MET A 160 13.39 -3.55 2.17
N ASP A 161 12.76 -4.14 3.19
CA ASP A 161 12.63 -5.58 3.31
C ASP A 161 11.84 -6.16 2.12
N GLY A 162 12.45 -7.11 1.41
CA GLY A 162 11.86 -7.74 0.23
C GLY A 162 11.72 -6.87 -1.02
N VAL A 163 12.21 -5.62 -1.03
CA VAL A 163 12.14 -4.75 -2.21
C VAL A 163 13.08 -5.25 -3.30
N THR A 164 12.56 -5.41 -4.52
CA THR A 164 13.32 -5.89 -5.69
C THR A 164 13.45 -4.86 -6.81
N ASP A 165 12.61 -3.82 -6.81
CA ASP A 165 12.61 -2.75 -7.80
C ASP A 165 12.15 -1.44 -7.15
N GLY A 166 12.61 -0.30 -7.66
CA GLY A 166 12.20 1.00 -7.13
C GLY A 166 12.68 2.15 -8.00
N PHE A 167 11.81 3.14 -8.23
CA PHE A 167 12.11 4.33 -9.02
C PHE A 167 11.33 5.53 -8.50
N VAL A 168 11.75 6.74 -8.90
CA VAL A 168 11.06 7.98 -8.55
C VAL A 168 9.95 8.24 -9.57
N VAL A 169 8.69 8.18 -9.13
CA VAL A 169 7.53 8.48 -9.99
C VAL A 169 7.47 9.97 -10.35
N GLY A 170 7.78 10.83 -9.39
CA GLY A 170 7.71 12.29 -9.52
C GLY A 170 7.26 12.94 -8.22
N LYS A 171 7.10 14.26 -8.24
CA LYS A 171 6.61 15.02 -7.07
C LYS A 171 5.09 14.92 -6.99
N ALA A 172 4.59 14.56 -5.81
CA ALA A 172 3.17 14.70 -5.49
C ALA A 172 2.86 16.16 -5.13
N VAL A 173 1.65 16.61 -5.45
CA VAL A 173 1.08 17.89 -4.97
C VAL A 173 0.12 17.54 -3.84
N ILE A 174 0.32 18.14 -2.67
CA ILE A 174 -0.49 17.94 -1.46
C ILE A 174 -1.31 19.19 -1.20
#